data_AF-A0A5E4TPI4-F1
#
_entry.id   AF-A0A5E4TPI4-F1
#
_cell.length_a   1.000
_cell.length_b   1.000
_cell.length_c   1.000
_cell.angle_alpha   90.00
_cell.angle_beta   90.00
_cell.angle_gamma   90.00
#
_symmetry.space_group_name_H-M   'P 1'
#
loop_
_entity.id
_entity.type
_entity.pdbx_description
1 polymer ?
#
loop_
_entity_poly.entity_id
_entity_poly.type
_entity_poly.pdbx_seq_one_letter_code
_entity_poly.pdbx_strand_id
1 'polypeptide(L)'
;MAIIDLVKWSGSPNLLAWKFPSEELSTWTQLVVNESQEAYLVRGGVYEGPFGAGRHTLSTENLPVMRTLIGVPFGGKSPFTAEVWYVNRVTNLDVRWGTPDAIQLQDPKYGVMVPVRAFGQYGVRITEPKKFLLKLVGTLAGFDADTLAEYFRGVFITRIKTEIANAITRAGLSVLEINTQLEALSEALKTSLSAEMAEYGVGLAQFNIHSINVPENDPAVKTLKAALAKRAEMGIIGFTYQQERSFDVMETAAGNEGSAGTLMGAGLGVGAGIGMAPAIGQGFAQMTQHIQPPAVPPMPQTPQAPPPAPAASSAPAAEAGARLSPAERIRLLKELAELKTAGILSDAEIEAEKQKILAS
;
A
#
# COMPACT_ATOMS: atom_id res chain seq x y z
N MET A 1 -17.88 5.22 -53.89
CA MET A 1 -16.71 5.25 -53.00
C MET A 1 -16.19 6.67 -52.97
N ALA A 2 -15.90 7.23 -51.79
CA ALA A 2 -15.27 8.53 -51.71
C ALA A 2 -13.87 8.46 -52.34
N ILE A 3 -13.50 9.47 -53.12
CA ILE A 3 -12.19 9.56 -53.77
C ILE A 3 -11.13 10.10 -52.79
N ILE A 4 -11.59 10.79 -51.74
CA ILE A 4 -10.80 11.41 -50.70
C ILE A 4 -11.38 11.00 -49.34
N ASP A 5 -10.57 10.39 -48.50
CA ASP A 5 -10.96 10.03 -47.13
C ASP A 5 -10.80 11.24 -46.19
N LEU A 6 -11.71 11.40 -45.22
CA LEU A 6 -11.59 12.38 -44.14
C LEU A 6 -11.29 11.66 -42.83
N VAL A 7 -10.12 11.93 -42.27
CA VAL A 7 -9.67 11.36 -40.99
C VAL A 7 -9.75 12.45 -39.93
N LYS A 8 -10.58 12.23 -38.91
CA LYS A 8 -10.79 13.13 -37.78
C LYS A 8 -10.87 12.33 -36.49
N TRP A 9 -10.39 12.91 -35.39
CA TRP A 9 -10.60 12.36 -34.05
C TRP A 9 -12.08 12.12 -33.75
N SER A 10 -12.41 10.91 -33.30
CA SER A 10 -13.72 10.55 -32.75
C SER A 10 -13.63 9.76 -31.43
N GLY A 11 -12.47 9.82 -30.75
CA GLY A 11 -12.24 9.16 -29.47
C GLY A 11 -12.90 9.88 -28.29
N SER A 12 -13.07 9.18 -27.17
CA SER A 12 -13.59 9.78 -25.93
C SER A 12 -12.57 10.75 -25.30
N PRO A 13 -13.01 11.71 -24.47
CA PRO A 13 -12.10 12.67 -23.83
C PRO A 13 -11.06 12.03 -22.89
N ASN A 14 -11.33 10.84 -22.34
CA ASN A 14 -10.42 10.13 -21.44
C ASN A 14 -9.28 9.40 -22.18
N LEU A 15 -9.36 9.27 -23.51
CA LEU A 15 -8.30 8.66 -24.30
C LEU A 15 -7.08 9.58 -24.40
N LEU A 16 -5.93 8.99 -24.12
CA LEU A 16 -4.60 9.59 -24.29
C LEU A 16 -4.06 9.30 -25.69
N ALA A 17 -4.36 8.12 -26.25
CA ALA A 17 -4.13 7.80 -27.66
C ALA A 17 -5.30 7.04 -28.27
N TRP A 18 -5.48 7.21 -29.57
CA TRP A 18 -6.53 6.54 -30.34
C TRP A 18 -6.06 6.26 -31.77
N LYS A 19 -6.25 5.02 -32.22
CA LYS A 19 -6.02 4.60 -33.60
C LYS A 19 -7.30 4.81 -34.42
N PHE A 20 -7.16 5.47 -35.56
CA PHE A 20 -8.25 5.59 -36.51
C PHE A 20 -8.65 4.19 -37.04
N PRO A 21 -9.94 3.81 -37.08
CA PRO A 21 -10.34 2.42 -37.35
C PRO A 21 -10.02 1.89 -38.75
N SER A 22 -9.84 2.75 -39.75
CA SER A 22 -9.55 2.33 -41.13
C SER A 22 -8.06 2.40 -41.44
N GLU A 23 -7.52 1.33 -42.02
CA GLU A 23 -6.12 1.21 -42.44
C GLU A 23 -5.94 1.40 -43.96
N GLU A 24 -7.05 1.55 -44.69
CA GLU A 24 -7.07 1.64 -46.15
C GLU A 24 -7.21 3.09 -46.62
N LEU A 25 -6.24 3.92 -46.24
CA LEU A 25 -6.26 5.37 -46.52
C LEU A 25 -5.81 5.65 -47.96
N SER A 26 -6.63 6.36 -48.73
CA SER A 26 -6.34 6.73 -50.13
C SER A 26 -5.25 7.80 -50.23
N THR A 27 -4.52 7.84 -51.34
CA THR A 27 -3.68 9.01 -51.65
C THR A 27 -4.58 10.24 -51.67
N TRP A 28 -4.22 11.32 -50.96
CA TRP A 28 -5.00 12.55 -50.75
C TRP A 28 -5.97 12.58 -49.56
N THR A 29 -5.95 11.58 -48.67
CA THR A 29 -6.70 11.63 -47.40
C THR A 29 -6.48 12.98 -46.69
N GLN A 30 -7.57 13.63 -46.28
CA GLN A 30 -7.56 14.84 -45.49
C GLN A 30 -7.54 14.47 -44.00
N LEU A 31 -6.45 14.80 -43.32
CA LEU A 31 -6.29 14.66 -41.89
C LEU A 31 -6.67 15.96 -41.18
N VAL A 32 -7.56 15.90 -40.18
CA VAL A 32 -7.97 17.05 -39.37
C VAL A 32 -7.59 16.82 -37.92
N VAL A 33 -6.68 17.64 -37.41
CA VAL A 33 -6.15 17.57 -36.05
C VAL A 33 -6.66 18.76 -35.24
N ASN A 34 -7.21 18.49 -34.05
CA ASN A 34 -7.65 19.55 -33.14
C ASN A 34 -6.45 20.20 -32.43
N GLU A 35 -6.63 21.41 -31.89
CA GLU A 35 -5.55 22.17 -31.21
C GLU A 35 -4.94 21.45 -30.02
N SER A 36 -5.72 20.64 -29.32
CA SER A 36 -5.29 19.87 -28.15
C SER A 36 -4.69 18.51 -28.50
N GLN A 37 -4.42 18.25 -29.78
CA GLN A 37 -4.02 16.94 -30.29
C GLN A 37 -2.79 17.02 -31.18
N GLU A 38 -2.10 15.90 -31.28
CA GLU A 38 -1.13 15.62 -32.33
C GLU A 38 -1.50 14.32 -33.03
N ALA A 39 -1.18 14.24 -34.31
CA ALA A 39 -1.38 13.01 -35.07
C ALA A 39 -0.07 12.51 -35.69
N TYR A 40 -0.01 11.20 -35.90
CA TYR A 40 1.08 10.49 -36.55
C TYR A 40 0.50 9.54 -37.60
N LEU A 41 1.13 9.50 -38.77
CA LEU A 41 0.86 8.51 -39.80
C LEU A 41 1.85 7.36 -39.61
N VAL A 42 1.38 6.12 -39.56
CA VAL A 42 2.23 4.94 -39.51
C VAL A 42 2.16 4.25 -40.86
N ARG A 43 3.28 4.19 -41.56
CA ARG A 43 3.41 3.51 -42.86
C ARG A 43 4.60 2.56 -42.82
N GLY A 44 4.39 1.30 -43.22
CA GLY A 44 5.44 0.28 -43.18
C GLY A 44 6.07 0.09 -41.79
N GLY A 45 5.31 0.34 -40.72
CA GLY A 45 5.80 0.28 -39.33
C GLY A 45 6.59 1.51 -38.85
N VAL A 46 6.70 2.58 -39.65
CA VAL A 46 7.42 3.80 -39.29
C VAL A 46 6.46 4.95 -39.04
N TYR A 47 6.63 5.65 -37.91
CA TYR A 47 5.88 6.85 -37.56
C TYR A 47 6.41 8.09 -38.30
N GLU A 48 5.54 8.70 -39.10
CA GLU A 48 5.70 9.98 -39.79
C GLU A 48 4.86 11.07 -39.10
N GLY A 49 5.43 12.26 -38.91
CA GLY A 49 4.85 13.35 -38.12
C GLY A 49 5.88 14.01 -37.17
N PRO A 50 5.44 14.85 -36.22
CA PRO A 50 4.04 15.10 -35.84
C PRO A 50 3.27 15.98 -36.83
N PHE A 51 2.00 15.67 -37.02
CA PHE A 51 1.01 16.57 -37.61
C PHE A 51 0.34 17.36 -36.49
N GLY A 52 0.57 18.67 -36.45
CA GLY A 52 -0.04 19.58 -35.48
C GLY A 52 -1.47 19.99 -35.84
N ALA A 53 -2.03 20.95 -35.12
CA ALA A 53 -3.39 21.43 -35.33
C ALA A 53 -3.66 21.90 -36.76
N GLY A 54 -4.88 21.64 -37.24
CA GLY A 54 -5.34 22.07 -38.56
C GLY A 54 -5.56 20.91 -39.53
N ARG A 55 -5.66 21.26 -40.82
CA ARG A 55 -5.93 20.33 -41.91
C ARG A 55 -4.65 20.02 -42.67
N HIS A 56 -4.38 18.73 -42.85
CA HIS A 56 -3.21 18.19 -43.55
C HIS A 56 -3.66 17.25 -44.65
N THR A 57 -2.88 17.16 -45.72
CA THR A 57 -3.13 16.20 -46.80
C THR A 57 -2.11 15.09 -46.70
N LEU A 58 -2.57 13.86 -46.50
CA LEU A 58 -1.70 12.69 -46.40
C LEU A 58 -1.37 12.16 -47.79
N SER A 59 -0.08 11.96 -48.03
CA SER A 59 0.41 11.27 -49.23
C SER A 59 0.64 9.81 -48.88
N THR A 60 -0.32 8.95 -49.19
CA THR A 60 -0.16 7.49 -49.11
C THR A 60 0.14 6.92 -50.49
N GLU A 61 0.83 5.77 -50.58
CA GLU A 61 1.10 5.07 -51.85
C GLU A 61 -0.12 4.29 -52.39
N ASN A 62 -1.30 4.56 -51.84
CA ASN A 62 -2.54 3.85 -52.13
C ASN A 62 -3.42 4.64 -53.10
N LEU A 63 -3.04 4.64 -54.39
CA LEU A 63 -3.85 5.26 -55.44
C LEU A 63 -5.08 4.38 -55.75
N PRO A 64 -6.31 4.95 -55.80
CA PRO A 64 -7.55 4.17 -55.98
C PRO A 64 -7.57 3.25 -57.20
N VAL A 65 -6.96 3.68 -58.30
CA VAL A 65 -6.91 2.92 -59.57
C VAL A 65 -5.86 1.79 -59.50
N MET A 66 -4.75 1.99 -58.79
CA MET A 66 -3.71 0.97 -58.61
C MET A 66 -4.13 -0.08 -57.58
N ARG A 67 -4.92 0.30 -56.57
CA ARG A 67 -5.46 -0.60 -55.55
C ARG A 67 -6.27 -1.76 -56.15
N THR A 68 -7.15 -1.49 -57.11
CA THR A 68 -7.98 -2.52 -57.75
C THR A 68 -7.16 -3.50 -58.57
N LEU A 69 -6.04 -3.05 -59.16
CA LEU A 69 -5.20 -3.85 -60.05
C LEU A 69 -4.14 -4.66 -59.28
N ILE A 70 -3.48 -4.03 -58.30
CA ILE A 70 -2.42 -4.63 -57.47
C ILE A 70 -3.02 -5.46 -56.31
N GLY A 71 -4.27 -5.18 -55.90
CA GLY A 71 -4.95 -5.90 -54.83
C GLY A 71 -5.54 -7.26 -55.21
N VAL A 72 -5.62 -7.60 -56.50
CA VAL A 72 -6.15 -8.90 -56.99
C VAL A 72 -5.46 -10.11 -56.33
N PRO A 73 -4.13 -10.22 -56.26
CA PRO A 73 -3.46 -11.32 -55.54
C PRO A 73 -3.68 -11.29 -54.02
N PHE A 74 -4.13 -10.16 -53.46
CA PHE A 74 -4.39 -9.97 -52.03
C PHE A 74 -5.89 -9.94 -51.68
N GLY A 75 -6.76 -10.50 -52.54
CA GLY A 75 -8.21 -10.58 -52.29
C GLY A 75 -8.95 -9.23 -52.38
N GLY A 76 -8.43 -8.29 -53.18
CA GLY A 76 -9.02 -6.96 -53.38
C GLY A 76 -8.57 -5.89 -52.37
N LYS A 77 -7.68 -6.25 -51.43
CA LYS A 77 -7.10 -5.32 -50.45
C LYS A 77 -5.79 -4.72 -50.96
N SER A 78 -5.50 -3.47 -50.59
CA SER A 78 -4.23 -2.83 -50.92
C SER A 78 -3.12 -3.41 -50.05
N PRO A 79 -1.94 -3.78 -50.59
CA PRO A 79 -0.79 -4.16 -49.78
C PRO A 79 -0.16 -2.95 -49.05
N PHE A 80 -0.56 -1.73 -49.42
CA PHE A 80 -0.11 -0.49 -48.78
C PHE A 80 -1.10 -0.09 -47.68
N THR A 81 -0.87 -0.58 -46.46
CA THR A 81 -1.63 -0.19 -45.27
C THR A 81 -1.02 1.06 -44.63
N ALA A 82 -1.87 1.95 -44.14
CA ALA A 82 -1.44 3.13 -43.41
C ALA A 82 -2.38 3.36 -42.22
N GLU A 83 -1.81 3.64 -41.05
CA GLU A 83 -2.58 3.90 -39.83
C GLU A 83 -2.45 5.36 -39.42
N VAL A 84 -3.51 5.95 -38.88
CA VAL A 84 -3.42 7.27 -38.25
C VAL A 84 -3.64 7.12 -36.75
N TRP A 85 -2.65 7.60 -36.00
CA TRP A 85 -2.67 7.66 -34.56
C TRP A 85 -2.84 9.09 -34.11
N TYR A 86 -3.79 9.32 -33.23
CA TYR A 86 -3.94 10.58 -32.53
C TYR A 86 -3.50 10.44 -31.08
N VAL A 87 -2.86 11.49 -30.57
CA VAL A 87 -2.45 11.63 -29.19
C VAL A 87 -3.09 12.89 -28.63
N ASN A 88 -3.78 12.74 -27.50
CA ASN A 88 -4.37 13.83 -26.76
C ASN A 88 -3.32 14.47 -25.83
N ARG A 89 -3.10 15.78 -25.97
CA ARG A 89 -2.15 16.54 -25.14
C ARG A 89 -2.82 17.26 -23.97
N VAL A 90 -4.14 17.14 -23.82
CA VAL A 90 -4.87 17.65 -22.63
C VAL A 90 -4.29 17.01 -21.37
N THR A 91 -4.20 17.81 -20.31
CA THR A 91 -3.81 17.30 -19.00
C THR A 91 -5.03 16.66 -18.33
N ASN A 92 -4.98 15.35 -18.07
CA ASN A 92 -5.96 14.66 -17.26
C ASN A 92 -5.58 14.81 -15.79
N LEU A 93 -6.45 15.42 -14.96
CA LEU A 93 -6.15 15.82 -13.58
C LEU A 93 -6.72 14.87 -12.51
N ASP A 94 -7.55 13.88 -12.87
CA ASP A 94 -8.33 13.04 -11.94
C ASP A 94 -7.86 11.57 -11.93
N VAL A 95 -6.56 11.32 -12.07
CA VAL A 95 -6.04 9.94 -11.95
C VAL A 95 -5.82 9.61 -10.49
N ARG A 96 -6.64 8.71 -9.95
CA ARG A 96 -6.64 8.38 -8.51
C ARG A 96 -5.64 7.30 -8.17
N TRP A 97 -5.11 7.36 -6.95
CA TRP A 97 -4.23 6.33 -6.40
C TRP A 97 -4.52 6.08 -4.92
N GLY A 98 -4.17 4.88 -4.46
CA GLY A 98 -4.24 4.50 -3.06
C GLY A 98 -3.35 3.30 -2.76
N THR A 99 -2.88 3.20 -1.52
CA THR A 99 -2.17 2.03 -1.03
C THR A 99 -3.16 0.86 -0.89
N PRO A 100 -3.01 -0.26 -1.63
CA PRO A 100 -3.96 -1.37 -1.55
C PRO A 100 -3.93 -2.07 -0.18
N ASP A 101 -2.73 -2.23 0.37
CA ASP A 101 -2.48 -2.76 1.71
C ASP A 101 -1.88 -1.67 2.62
N ALA A 102 -2.04 -1.86 3.94
CA ALA A 102 -1.53 -0.92 4.93
C ALA A 102 -0.01 -1.08 5.12
N ILE A 103 0.69 0.03 5.28
CA ILE A 103 2.11 0.10 5.59
C ILE A 103 2.26 -0.05 7.10
N GLN A 104 2.83 -1.15 7.56
CA GLN A 104 3.10 -1.37 8.98
C GLN A 104 4.32 -0.54 9.40
N LEU A 105 4.10 0.47 10.24
CA LEU A 105 5.15 1.39 10.68
C LEU A 105 5.11 1.54 12.20
N GLN A 106 6.28 1.65 12.82
CA GLN A 106 6.38 2.03 14.22
C GLN A 106 6.37 3.56 14.31
N ASP A 107 5.40 4.11 15.04
CA ASP A 107 5.34 5.55 15.29
C ASP A 107 6.56 5.94 16.17
N PRO A 108 7.40 6.90 15.74
CA PRO A 108 8.63 7.26 16.44
C PRO A 108 8.38 7.96 17.79
N LYS A 109 7.21 8.61 17.96
CA LYS A 109 6.87 9.38 19.16
C LYS A 109 6.28 8.49 20.25
N TYR A 110 5.52 7.48 19.86
CA TYR A 110 4.81 6.59 20.80
C TYR A 110 5.38 5.17 20.87
N GLY A 111 6.22 4.77 19.92
CA GLY A 111 6.80 3.43 19.85
C GLY A 111 5.80 2.32 19.49
N VAL A 112 4.59 2.68 19.05
CA VAL A 112 3.50 1.75 18.75
C VAL A 112 3.49 1.43 17.25
N MET A 113 3.26 0.16 16.91
CA MET A 113 3.03 -0.26 15.51
C MET A 113 1.64 0.20 15.05
N VAL A 114 1.59 0.95 13.96
CA VAL A 114 0.37 1.48 13.36
C VAL A 114 0.30 1.15 11.87
N PRO A 115 -0.83 0.60 11.39
CA PRO A 115 -1.04 0.38 9.97
C PRO A 115 -1.43 1.71 9.30
N VAL A 116 -0.55 2.22 8.43
CA VAL A 116 -0.76 3.49 7.72
C VAL A 116 -1.28 3.21 6.31
N ARG A 117 -2.29 3.96 5.88
CA ARG A 117 -2.79 3.97 4.49
C ARG A 117 -2.73 5.38 3.94
N ALA A 118 -2.58 5.49 2.63
CA ALA A 118 -2.56 6.77 1.95
C ALA A 118 -3.30 6.69 0.63
N PHE A 119 -3.92 7.80 0.26
CA PHE A 119 -4.59 7.96 -1.03
C PHE A 119 -4.52 9.41 -1.51
N GLY A 120 -4.74 9.58 -2.79
CA GLY A 120 -4.72 10.87 -3.43
C GLY A 120 -5.03 10.79 -4.92
N GLN A 121 -4.58 11.80 -5.64
CA GLN A 121 -4.71 11.85 -7.09
C GLN A 121 -3.49 12.50 -7.73
N TYR A 122 -3.28 12.24 -9.00
CA TYR A 122 -2.26 12.88 -9.80
C TYR A 122 -2.82 13.25 -11.18
N GLY A 123 -2.12 14.17 -11.84
CA GLY A 123 -2.45 14.62 -13.17
C GLY A 123 -1.37 14.24 -14.16
N VAL A 124 -1.79 13.73 -15.32
CA VAL A 124 -0.92 13.27 -16.40
C VAL A 124 -1.17 14.05 -17.67
N ARG A 125 -0.13 14.23 -18.46
CA ARG A 125 -0.22 14.74 -19.84
C ARG A 125 0.83 14.07 -20.71
N ILE A 126 0.54 13.92 -22.00
CA ILE A 126 1.54 13.37 -22.92
C ILE A 126 2.51 14.47 -23.36
N THR A 127 3.78 14.33 -22.98
CA THR A 127 4.84 15.29 -23.29
C THR A 127 5.59 14.92 -24.56
N GLU A 128 5.90 13.64 -24.77
CA GLU A 128 6.57 13.12 -25.97
C GLU A 128 5.72 12.06 -26.67
N PRO A 129 4.77 12.47 -27.54
CA PRO A 129 3.79 11.58 -28.17
C PRO A 129 4.39 10.37 -28.91
N LYS A 130 5.47 10.55 -29.68
CA LYS A 130 6.12 9.45 -30.40
C LYS A 130 6.70 8.41 -29.43
N LYS A 131 7.37 8.84 -28.36
CA LYS A 131 7.94 7.96 -27.33
C LYS A 131 6.83 7.22 -26.59
N PHE A 132 5.74 7.91 -26.27
CA PHE A 132 4.54 7.34 -25.66
C PHE A 132 3.90 6.25 -26.52
N LEU A 133 3.67 6.52 -27.81
CA LEU A 133 3.11 5.55 -28.75
C LEU A 133 3.99 4.29 -28.86
N LEU A 134 5.30 4.48 -29.01
CA LEU A 134 6.26 3.38 -29.17
C LEU A 134 6.41 2.51 -27.91
N LYS A 135 6.46 3.12 -26.72
CA LYS A 135 6.80 2.40 -25.49
C LYS A 135 5.59 1.88 -24.71
N LEU A 136 4.44 2.57 -24.76
CA LEU A 136 3.27 2.22 -23.93
C LEU A 136 2.08 1.72 -24.75
N VAL A 137 1.79 2.34 -25.89
CA VAL A 137 0.56 2.04 -26.64
C VAL A 137 0.72 0.78 -27.50
N GLY A 138 1.86 0.64 -28.18
CA GLY A 138 2.15 -0.54 -29.01
C GLY A 138 1.09 -0.75 -30.09
N THR A 139 0.36 -1.87 -30.03
CA THR A 139 -0.62 -2.31 -31.04
C THR A 139 -2.08 -2.18 -30.58
N LEU A 140 -2.35 -1.51 -29.45
CA LEU A 140 -3.71 -1.32 -28.96
C LEU A 140 -4.54 -0.47 -29.95
N ALA A 141 -5.87 -0.48 -29.85
CA ALA A 141 -6.73 0.41 -30.65
C ALA A 141 -6.91 1.79 -29.99
N GLY A 142 -6.68 1.87 -28.68
CA GLY A 142 -6.75 3.08 -27.89
C GLY A 142 -6.04 2.86 -26.55
N PHE A 143 -5.70 3.96 -25.90
CA PHE A 143 -5.01 3.95 -24.61
C PHE A 143 -5.57 5.08 -23.75
N ASP A 144 -6.14 4.74 -22.60
CA ASP A 144 -6.76 5.68 -21.65
C ASP A 144 -5.91 5.86 -20.38
N ALA A 145 -6.35 6.80 -19.53
CA ALA A 145 -5.68 7.10 -18.27
C ALA A 145 -5.76 5.95 -17.26
N ASP A 146 -6.79 5.11 -17.32
CA ASP A 146 -6.96 3.95 -16.44
C ASP A 146 -5.92 2.86 -16.76
N THR A 147 -5.72 2.57 -18.06
CA THR A 147 -4.66 1.67 -18.55
C THR A 147 -3.28 2.18 -18.15
N LEU A 148 -3.05 3.51 -18.27
CA LEU A 148 -1.82 4.13 -17.81
C LEU A 148 -1.60 3.88 -16.31
N ALA A 149 -2.63 4.12 -15.50
CA ALA A 149 -2.54 3.99 -14.05
C ALA A 149 -2.19 2.55 -13.64
N GLU A 150 -2.78 1.54 -14.29
CA GLU A 150 -2.46 0.13 -14.03
C GLU A 150 -1.01 -0.23 -14.39
N TYR A 151 -0.47 0.28 -15.51
CA TYR A 151 0.91 0.00 -15.93
C TYR A 151 1.94 0.53 -14.92
N PHE A 152 1.68 1.71 -14.34
CA PHE A 152 2.59 2.34 -13.37
C PHE A 152 2.27 1.99 -11.91
N ARG A 153 1.17 1.27 -11.64
CA ARG A 153 0.65 1.00 -10.31
C ARG A 153 1.69 0.41 -9.35
N GLY A 154 2.43 -0.61 -9.79
CA GLY A 154 3.42 -1.28 -8.95
C GLY A 154 4.56 -0.35 -8.52
N VAL A 155 5.08 0.44 -9.47
CA VAL A 155 6.17 1.39 -9.23
C VAL A 155 5.71 2.54 -8.33
N PHE A 156 4.53 3.11 -8.62
CA PHE A 156 3.92 4.16 -7.82
C PHE A 156 3.70 3.72 -6.38
N ILE A 157 3.05 2.58 -6.17
CA ILE A 157 2.78 2.06 -4.82
C ILE A 157 4.08 1.86 -4.06
N THR A 158 5.10 1.28 -4.69
CA THR A 158 6.40 1.05 -4.03
C THR A 158 7.03 2.36 -3.59
N ARG A 159 7.13 3.35 -4.49
CA ARG A 159 7.73 4.65 -4.20
C ARG A 159 6.96 5.42 -3.12
N ILE A 160 5.63 5.44 -3.20
CA ILE A 160 4.75 6.07 -2.22
C ILE A 160 4.95 5.46 -0.84
N LYS A 161 4.94 4.12 -0.74
CA LYS A 161 5.16 3.44 0.54
C LYS A 161 6.52 3.78 1.14
N THR A 162 7.57 3.77 0.32
CA THR A 162 8.94 4.09 0.74
C THR A 162 9.06 5.53 1.25
N GLU A 163 8.52 6.51 0.53
CA GLU A 163 8.60 7.92 0.94
C GLU A 163 7.82 8.19 2.23
N ILE A 164 6.61 7.64 2.36
CA ILE A 164 5.81 7.77 3.59
C ILE A 164 6.54 7.12 4.77
N ALA A 165 7.08 5.92 4.59
CA ALA A 165 7.84 5.23 5.62
C ALA A 165 9.09 6.02 6.04
N ASN A 166 9.83 6.57 5.07
CA ASN A 166 11.01 7.41 5.35
C ASN A 166 10.63 8.69 6.10
N ALA A 167 9.53 9.33 5.74
CA ALA A 167 9.03 10.53 6.41
C ALA A 167 8.69 10.25 7.88
N ILE A 168 8.03 9.13 8.18
CA ILE A 168 7.69 8.75 9.56
C ILE A 168 8.95 8.35 10.34
N THR A 169 9.74 7.42 9.80
CA THR A 169 10.84 6.79 10.55
C THR A 169 12.08 7.67 10.65
N ARG A 170 12.51 8.35 9.57
CA ARG A 170 13.75 9.12 9.54
C ARG A 170 13.57 10.55 10.03
N ALA A 171 12.47 11.21 9.66
CA ALA A 171 12.20 12.57 10.12
C ALA A 171 11.60 12.61 11.54
N GLY A 172 11.31 11.44 12.13
CA GLY A 172 10.74 11.33 13.47
C GLY A 172 9.32 11.87 13.58
N LEU A 173 8.61 11.98 12.45
CA LEU A 173 7.24 12.48 12.41
C LEU A 173 6.28 11.42 12.92
N SER A 174 5.46 11.77 13.90
CA SER A 174 4.34 10.91 14.30
C SER A 174 3.34 10.79 13.16
N VAL A 175 2.71 9.63 13.05
CA VAL A 175 1.62 9.39 12.09
C VAL A 175 0.44 10.33 12.31
N LEU A 176 0.26 10.85 13.52
CA LEU A 176 -0.77 11.85 13.82
C LEU A 176 -0.41 13.25 13.32
N GLU A 177 0.87 13.53 13.10
CA GLU A 177 1.41 14.85 12.73
C GLU A 177 1.79 14.92 11.25
N ILE A 178 1.90 13.77 10.56
CA ILE A 178 2.31 13.68 9.15
C ILE A 178 1.41 14.47 8.20
N ASN A 179 0.14 14.70 8.56
CA ASN A 179 -0.79 15.50 7.76
C ASN A 179 -0.33 16.96 7.58
N THR A 180 0.60 17.45 8.42
CA THR A 180 1.21 18.78 8.24
C THR A 180 2.26 18.82 7.13
N GLN A 181 2.70 17.66 6.61
CA GLN A 181 3.76 17.53 5.62
C GLN A 181 3.25 17.02 4.26
N LEU A 182 1.93 16.95 4.03
CA LEU A 182 1.37 16.38 2.81
C LEU A 182 1.86 17.09 1.55
N GLU A 183 1.98 18.40 1.55
CA GLU A 183 2.46 19.18 0.41
C GLU A 183 3.93 18.87 0.07
N ALA A 184 4.79 18.86 1.10
CA ALA A 184 6.20 18.51 0.93
C ALA A 184 6.39 17.07 0.41
N LEU A 185 5.63 16.11 0.95
CA LEU A 185 5.65 14.72 0.49
C LEU A 185 5.10 14.58 -0.93
N SER A 186 4.07 15.35 -1.27
CA SER A 186 3.48 15.37 -2.61
C SER A 186 4.48 15.85 -3.64
N GLU A 187 5.21 16.93 -3.37
CA GLU A 187 6.22 17.47 -4.29
C GLU A 187 7.46 16.55 -4.40
N ALA A 188 7.87 15.93 -3.28
CA ALA A 188 8.95 14.93 -3.29
C ALA A 188 8.58 13.72 -4.17
N LEU A 189 7.38 13.16 -3.99
CA LEU A 189 6.87 12.06 -4.81
C LEU A 189 6.69 12.47 -6.26
N LYS A 190 6.16 13.66 -6.53
CA LYS A 190 6.04 14.20 -7.88
C LYS A 190 7.39 14.21 -8.57
N THR A 191 8.40 14.80 -7.95
CA THR A 191 9.75 14.90 -8.51
C THR A 191 10.32 13.51 -8.82
N SER A 192 10.16 12.60 -7.85
CA SER A 192 10.70 11.24 -7.93
C SER A 192 10.04 10.38 -9.01
N LEU A 193 8.72 10.48 -9.17
CA LEU A 193 7.92 9.73 -10.15
C LEU A 193 7.94 10.39 -11.55
N SER A 194 8.13 11.70 -11.63
CA SER A 194 8.19 12.42 -12.90
C SER A 194 9.30 11.89 -13.80
N ALA A 195 10.48 11.59 -13.24
CA ALA A 195 11.60 11.04 -13.99
C ALA A 195 11.25 9.68 -14.60
N GLU A 196 10.57 8.81 -13.84
CA GLU A 196 10.17 7.48 -14.30
C GLU A 196 9.12 7.54 -15.40
N MET A 197 8.13 8.43 -15.31
CA MET A 197 7.12 8.60 -16.36
C MET A 197 7.68 9.24 -17.64
N ALA A 198 8.64 10.16 -17.50
CA ALA A 198 9.26 10.85 -18.63
C ALA A 198 9.99 9.89 -19.57
N GLU A 199 10.52 8.77 -19.05
CA GLU A 199 11.11 7.69 -19.85
C GLU A 199 10.13 7.08 -20.85
N TYR A 200 8.82 7.23 -20.62
CA TYR A 200 7.75 6.74 -21.47
C TYR A 200 7.00 7.86 -22.22
N GLY A 201 7.53 9.09 -22.18
CA GLY A 201 6.93 10.24 -22.85
C GLY A 201 5.66 10.80 -22.17
N VAL A 202 5.46 10.44 -20.90
CA VAL A 202 4.35 10.92 -20.07
C VAL A 202 4.90 11.90 -19.03
N GLY A 203 4.25 13.07 -18.93
CA GLY A 203 4.56 14.07 -17.92
C GLY A 203 3.59 13.99 -16.75
N LEU A 204 4.13 14.07 -15.53
CA LEU A 204 3.36 14.22 -14.30
C LEU A 204 3.16 15.71 -14.01
N ALA A 205 1.95 16.22 -14.26
CA ALA A 205 1.64 17.64 -14.10
C ALA A 205 1.48 18.03 -12.62
N GLN A 206 0.80 17.17 -11.86
CA GLN A 206 0.57 17.34 -10.43
C GLN A 206 0.55 15.97 -9.76
N PHE A 207 0.90 15.93 -8.48
CA PHE A 207 0.73 14.76 -7.64
C PHE A 207 0.35 15.25 -6.26
N ASN A 208 -0.77 14.77 -5.71
CA ASN A 208 -1.29 15.23 -4.43
C ASN A 208 -1.64 14.02 -3.56
N ILE A 209 -1.17 14.03 -2.31
CA ILE A 209 -1.65 13.17 -1.25
C ILE A 209 -2.83 13.87 -0.58
N HIS A 210 -4.01 13.26 -0.60
CA HIS A 210 -5.20 13.83 0.05
C HIS A 210 -5.25 13.47 1.53
N SER A 211 -4.84 12.25 1.89
CA SER A 211 -4.86 11.81 3.27
C SER A 211 -3.85 10.71 3.50
N ILE A 212 -3.23 10.77 4.68
CA ILE A 212 -2.52 9.66 5.29
C ILE A 212 -3.27 9.34 6.58
N ASN A 213 -3.84 8.14 6.67
CA ASN A 213 -4.70 7.75 7.76
C ASN A 213 -4.34 6.38 8.33
N VAL A 214 -4.90 6.10 9.50
CA VAL A 214 -4.81 4.81 10.16
C VAL A 214 -6.21 4.23 10.28
N PRO A 215 -6.43 2.92 10.03
CA PRO A 215 -7.71 2.28 10.25
C PRO A 215 -8.17 2.44 11.71
N GLU A 216 -9.33 3.07 11.92
CA GLU A 216 -9.84 3.34 13.28
C GLU A 216 -10.22 2.07 14.04
N ASN A 217 -10.47 0.98 13.31
CA ASN A 217 -10.85 -0.30 13.88
C ASN A 217 -9.65 -1.11 14.39
N ASP A 218 -8.42 -0.69 14.09
CA ASP A 218 -7.21 -1.40 14.49
C ASP A 218 -7.00 -1.34 16.02
N PRO A 219 -6.74 -2.48 16.69
CA PRO A 219 -6.55 -2.52 18.14
C PRO A 219 -5.42 -1.61 18.64
N ALA A 220 -4.29 -1.53 17.94
CA ALA A 220 -3.16 -0.70 18.36
C ALA A 220 -3.51 0.79 18.27
N VAL A 221 -4.24 1.18 17.22
CA VAL A 221 -4.73 2.55 17.04
C VAL A 221 -5.74 2.92 18.14
N LYS A 222 -6.68 2.02 18.47
CA LYS A 222 -7.64 2.25 19.57
C LYS A 222 -6.95 2.44 20.91
N THR A 223 -6.00 1.56 21.24
CA THR A 223 -5.22 1.68 22.48
C THR A 223 -4.42 2.98 22.53
N LEU A 224 -3.78 3.36 21.41
CA LEU A 224 -3.05 4.62 21.32
C LEU A 224 -3.96 5.84 21.54
N LYS A 225 -5.12 5.90 20.85
CA LYS A 225 -6.09 6.98 21.03
C LYS A 225 -6.61 7.05 22.47
N ALA A 226 -6.91 5.91 23.09
CA ALA A 226 -7.36 5.86 24.49
C ALA A 226 -6.27 6.35 25.46
N ALA A 227 -5.01 5.95 25.26
CA ALA A 227 -3.89 6.42 26.06
C ALA A 227 -3.66 7.93 25.91
N LEU A 228 -3.80 8.46 24.69
CA LEU A 228 -3.70 9.89 24.42
C LEU A 228 -4.84 10.68 25.05
N ALA A 229 -6.07 10.18 24.97
CA ALA A 229 -7.23 10.78 25.63
C ALA A 229 -7.04 10.82 27.15
N LYS A 230 -6.61 9.70 27.76
CA LYS A 230 -6.32 9.63 29.20
C LYS A 230 -5.20 10.59 29.61
N ARG A 231 -4.15 10.70 28.80
CA ARG A 231 -3.06 11.67 29.03
C ARG A 231 -3.56 13.12 28.95
N ALA A 232 -4.43 13.43 27.99
CA ALA A 232 -5.03 14.76 27.86
C ALA A 232 -5.93 15.07 29.05
N GLU A 233 -6.78 14.12 29.48
CA GLU A 233 -7.62 14.24 30.67
C GLU A 233 -6.80 14.52 31.94
N MET A 234 -5.76 13.71 32.19
CA MET A 234 -4.79 13.93 33.27
C MET A 234 -4.17 15.33 33.21
N GLY A 235 -3.83 15.81 32.01
CA GLY A 235 -3.26 17.15 31.81
C GLY A 235 -4.25 18.30 32.04
N ILE A 236 -5.53 18.11 31.71
CA ILE A 236 -6.59 19.10 31.90
C ILE A 236 -6.97 19.20 33.38
N ILE A 237 -7.15 18.06 34.05
CA ILE A 237 -7.61 18.01 35.44
C ILE A 237 -6.45 18.21 36.42
N GLY A 238 -5.21 17.91 36.00
CA GLY A 238 -3.99 18.20 36.76
C GLY A 238 -3.56 17.08 37.70
N PHE A 239 -3.97 15.84 37.47
CA PHE A 239 -3.51 14.67 38.25
C PHE A 239 -2.57 13.77 37.44
N THR A 240 -1.68 13.09 38.15
CA THR A 240 -0.77 12.09 37.56
C THR A 240 -1.38 10.68 37.61
N TYR A 241 -0.91 9.78 36.76
CA TYR A 241 -1.35 8.38 36.76
C TYR A 241 -1.19 7.69 38.14
N GLN A 242 -0.11 8.03 38.87
CA GLN A 242 0.11 7.51 40.22
C GLN A 242 -0.94 8.03 41.21
N GLN A 243 -1.33 9.31 41.10
CA GLN A 243 -2.36 9.90 41.94
C GLN A 243 -3.72 9.28 41.66
N GLU A 244 -4.12 9.15 40.39
CA GLU A 244 -5.37 8.48 39.99
C GLU A 244 -5.44 7.05 40.56
N ARG A 245 -4.40 6.24 40.35
CA ARG A 245 -4.35 4.87 40.89
C ARG A 245 -4.35 4.83 42.41
N SER A 246 -3.80 5.83 43.09
CA SER A 246 -3.85 5.91 44.55
C SER A 246 -5.27 6.22 45.05
N PHE A 247 -6.02 7.07 44.35
CA PHE A 247 -7.43 7.34 44.64
C PHE A 247 -8.29 6.12 44.34
N ASP A 248 -8.10 5.44 43.19
CA ASP A 248 -8.80 4.20 42.84
C ASP A 248 -8.63 3.12 43.93
N VAL A 249 -7.40 2.94 44.43
CA VAL A 249 -7.10 1.94 45.47
C VAL A 249 -7.75 2.34 46.80
N MET A 250 -7.73 3.62 47.16
CA MET A 250 -8.42 4.12 48.36
C MET A 250 -9.94 3.95 48.25
N GLU A 251 -10.53 4.26 47.10
CA GLU A 251 -11.97 4.08 46.85
C GLU A 251 -12.36 2.59 46.86
N THR A 252 -11.56 1.73 46.23
CA THR A 252 -11.78 0.28 46.24
C THR A 252 -11.64 -0.30 47.65
N ALA A 253 -10.70 0.19 48.45
CA ALA A 253 -10.54 -0.22 49.84
C ALA A 253 -11.69 0.26 50.72
N ALA A 254 -12.19 1.49 50.50
CA ALA A 254 -13.36 2.03 51.20
C ALA A 254 -14.66 1.30 50.81
N GLY A 255 -14.83 0.94 49.54
CA GLY A 255 -16.02 0.22 49.04
C GLY A 255 -16.07 -1.28 49.40
N ASN A 256 -14.95 -1.88 49.82
CA ASN A 256 -14.87 -3.26 50.32
C ASN A 256 -14.89 -3.30 51.86
N GLU A 257 -15.95 -2.74 52.45
CA GLU A 257 -16.15 -2.63 53.90
C GLU A 257 -16.10 -3.99 54.66
N GLY A 258 -16.28 -5.12 53.96
CA GLY A 258 -16.25 -6.46 54.55
C GLY A 258 -14.85 -7.03 54.85
N SER A 259 -13.78 -6.49 54.23
CA SER A 259 -12.39 -6.94 54.45
C SER A 259 -11.44 -5.81 54.87
N ALA A 260 -11.81 -4.56 54.64
CA ALA A 260 -11.06 -3.37 55.07
C ALA A 260 -11.05 -3.17 56.60
N GLY A 261 -12.05 -3.69 57.33
CA GLY A 261 -12.04 -3.69 58.80
C GLY A 261 -10.85 -4.45 59.40
N THR A 262 -10.36 -5.48 58.72
CA THR A 262 -9.25 -6.32 59.20
C THR A 262 -7.88 -5.72 58.88
N LEU A 263 -7.76 -4.97 57.78
CA LEU A 263 -6.47 -4.38 57.34
C LEU A 263 -6.27 -2.97 57.92
N MET A 264 -7.34 -2.19 58.11
CA MET A 264 -7.28 -0.90 58.81
C MET A 264 -7.08 -1.10 60.32
N GLY A 265 -7.56 -2.20 60.90
CA GLY A 265 -7.23 -2.63 62.27
C GLY A 265 -5.77 -3.05 62.46
N ALA A 266 -5.08 -3.48 61.39
CA ALA A 266 -3.66 -3.84 61.42
C ALA A 266 -2.74 -2.64 61.12
N GLY A 267 -3.16 -1.70 60.26
CA GLY A 267 -2.39 -0.51 59.90
C GLY A 267 -2.43 0.62 60.94
N LEU A 268 -3.50 0.74 61.72
CA LEU A 268 -3.61 1.70 62.83
C LEU A 268 -2.80 1.29 64.07
N GLY A 269 -2.30 0.05 64.13
CA GLY A 269 -1.37 -0.40 65.18
C GLY A 269 0.06 0.17 65.05
N VAL A 270 0.39 0.82 63.93
CA VAL A 270 1.73 1.40 63.68
C VAL A 270 1.77 2.90 63.98
N GLY A 271 0.62 3.59 64.02
CA GLY A 271 0.52 5.04 64.21
C GLY A 271 0.52 5.54 65.67
N ALA A 272 0.39 4.65 66.66
CA ALA A 272 0.37 4.98 68.09
C ALA A 272 1.65 4.54 68.84
N GLY A 273 2.74 4.26 68.11
CA GLY A 273 4.01 3.80 68.67
C GLY A 273 5.05 4.90 68.89
N ILE A 274 4.65 6.08 69.39
CA ILE A 274 5.59 7.13 69.82
C ILE A 274 6.12 6.74 71.21
N GLY A 275 7.11 5.86 71.27
CA GLY A 275 7.70 5.49 72.58
C GLY A 275 8.85 4.48 72.62
N MET A 276 9.15 3.72 71.56
CA MET A 276 10.21 2.67 71.61
C MET A 276 11.28 2.80 70.52
N ALA A 277 11.72 4.02 70.24
CA ALA A 277 12.68 4.33 69.20
C ALA A 277 14.16 3.88 69.39
N PRO A 278 14.70 3.44 70.55
CA PRO A 278 16.12 3.06 70.60
C PRO A 278 16.41 1.56 70.45
N ALA A 279 15.43 0.65 70.47
CA ALA A 279 15.68 -0.79 70.55
C ALA A 279 15.75 -1.53 69.19
N ILE A 280 15.19 -0.96 68.12
CA ILE A 280 15.13 -1.64 66.80
C ILE A 280 16.38 -1.36 65.94
N GLY A 281 17.11 -0.27 66.22
CA GLY A 281 18.33 0.09 65.49
C GLY A 281 19.53 -0.85 65.72
N GLN A 282 19.56 -1.61 66.81
CA GLN A 282 20.69 -2.51 67.13
C GLN A 282 20.56 -3.93 66.55
N GLY A 283 19.35 -4.36 66.14
CA GLY A 283 19.17 -5.67 65.50
C GLY A 283 19.65 -5.73 64.04
N PHE A 284 19.64 -4.60 63.34
CA PHE A 284 19.95 -4.55 61.90
C PHE A 284 21.46 -4.49 61.62
N ALA A 285 22.28 -4.06 62.59
CA ALA A 285 23.74 -3.97 62.46
C ALA A 285 24.46 -5.32 62.68
N GLN A 286 23.83 -6.30 63.33
CA GLN A 286 24.42 -7.64 63.52
C GLN A 286 24.13 -8.61 62.38
N MET A 287 23.20 -8.30 61.47
CA MET A 287 22.87 -9.17 60.33
C MET A 287 23.74 -8.95 59.08
N THR A 288 24.60 -7.93 59.08
CA THR A 288 25.45 -7.54 57.94
C THR A 288 26.87 -8.13 57.98
N GLN A 289 27.22 -8.92 58.99
CA GLN A 289 28.56 -9.54 59.13
C GLN A 289 28.62 -11.04 58.78
N HIS A 290 27.57 -11.65 58.22
CA HIS A 290 27.54 -13.10 57.95
C HIS A 290 27.26 -13.51 56.50
N ILE A 291 27.58 -12.66 55.52
CA ILE A 291 27.52 -13.06 54.10
C ILE A 291 28.91 -12.89 53.49
N GLN A 292 29.65 -14.00 53.49
CA GLN A 292 30.97 -14.18 52.89
C GLN A 292 30.78 -14.91 51.55
N PRO A 293 31.38 -14.46 50.43
CA PRO A 293 31.20 -15.12 49.14
C PRO A 293 32.07 -16.38 49.01
N PRO A 294 31.53 -17.52 48.52
CA PRO A 294 32.35 -18.68 48.21
C PRO A 294 33.05 -18.55 46.84
N ALA A 295 34.29 -19.04 46.81
CA ALA A 295 35.18 -19.10 45.65
C ALA A 295 34.72 -20.13 44.60
N VAL A 296 34.98 -19.82 43.33
CA VAL A 296 34.60 -20.61 42.15
C VAL A 296 35.77 -21.53 41.73
N PRO A 297 35.57 -22.85 41.56
CA PRO A 297 36.57 -23.74 40.95
C PRO A 297 36.53 -23.68 39.40
N PRO A 298 37.64 -23.94 38.69
CA PRO A 298 37.71 -23.78 37.24
C PRO A 298 37.16 -24.99 36.48
N MET A 299 36.46 -24.74 35.38
CA MET A 299 35.97 -25.76 34.43
C MET A 299 36.94 -25.96 33.23
N PRO A 300 36.96 -27.17 32.63
CA PRO A 300 37.93 -27.54 31.59
C PRO A 300 37.58 -27.00 30.20
N GLN A 301 38.62 -26.69 29.42
CA GLN A 301 38.57 -26.28 28.02
C GLN A 301 38.25 -27.46 27.10
N THR A 302 37.40 -27.24 26.08
CA THR A 302 37.36 -28.05 24.85
C THR A 302 37.23 -27.15 23.60
N PRO A 303 37.72 -27.60 22.44
CA PRO A 303 38.25 -26.72 21.40
C PRO A 303 37.25 -26.25 20.34
N GLN A 304 37.61 -25.09 19.78
CA GLN A 304 37.03 -24.34 18.66
C GLN A 304 36.92 -25.16 17.35
N ALA A 305 35.86 -24.91 16.57
CA ALA A 305 35.80 -25.23 15.14
C ALA A 305 35.12 -24.08 14.34
N PRO A 306 35.52 -23.81 13.09
CA PRO A 306 35.33 -22.52 12.39
C PRO A 306 34.06 -22.46 11.52
N PRO A 307 33.67 -21.28 10.97
CA PRO A 307 32.36 -21.05 10.38
C PRO A 307 32.31 -21.44 8.89
N PRO A 308 31.10 -21.57 8.32
CA PRO A 308 30.90 -20.91 7.03
C PRO A 308 29.49 -20.32 6.80
N ALA A 309 29.44 -19.35 5.89
CA ALA A 309 28.32 -19.07 4.99
C ALA A 309 28.89 -19.11 3.55
N PRO A 310 28.12 -19.04 2.43
CA PRO A 310 26.66 -19.11 2.22
C PRO A 310 26.22 -20.05 1.04
N ALA A 311 24.90 -20.07 0.80
CA ALA A 311 24.18 -20.21 -0.49
C ALA A 311 23.65 -21.58 -1.02
N ALA A 312 22.38 -21.48 -1.47
CA ALA A 312 21.71 -22.09 -2.63
C ALA A 312 21.01 -23.47 -2.56
N SER A 313 19.69 -23.37 -2.81
CA SER A 313 18.77 -24.25 -3.54
C SER A 313 18.68 -25.75 -3.23
N SER A 314 17.48 -26.23 -2.88
CA SER A 314 16.71 -27.21 -3.67
C SER A 314 15.41 -27.62 -2.95
N ALA A 315 14.26 -27.42 -3.59
CA ALA A 315 13.15 -28.38 -3.58
C ALA A 315 13.46 -29.46 -4.65
N PRO A 316 12.81 -30.65 -4.74
CA PRO A 316 11.41 -30.95 -4.38
C PRO A 316 11.16 -32.37 -3.80
N ALA A 317 9.87 -32.78 -3.77
CA ALA A 317 9.25 -34.10 -3.54
C ALA A 317 8.55 -34.22 -2.17
N ALA A 318 7.22 -34.30 -2.07
CA ALA A 318 6.21 -35.26 -2.56
C ALA A 318 5.64 -36.08 -1.38
N GLU A 319 4.33 -36.26 -1.42
CA GLU A 319 3.37 -36.67 -0.39
C GLU A 319 3.68 -37.96 0.39
N ALA A 320 3.34 -37.95 1.69
CA ALA A 320 2.80 -39.11 2.41
C ALA A 320 2.05 -38.69 3.70
N GLY A 321 0.71 -38.81 3.69
CA GLY A 321 -0.14 -39.10 4.86
C GLY A 321 -0.08 -38.17 6.07
N ALA A 322 -0.59 -36.94 5.96
CA ALA A 322 -0.74 -36.05 7.11
C ALA A 322 -2.01 -36.40 7.92
N ARG A 323 -1.81 -37.04 9.08
CA ARG A 323 -2.81 -36.97 10.16
C ARG A 323 -2.91 -35.50 10.58
N LEU A 324 -4.12 -34.94 10.63
CA LEU A 324 -4.31 -33.53 10.98
C LEU A 324 -3.80 -33.30 12.40
N SER A 325 -3.02 -32.24 12.60
CA SER A 325 -2.57 -31.87 13.93
C SER A 325 -3.77 -31.46 14.81
N PRO A 326 -3.72 -31.63 16.14
CA PRO A 326 -4.82 -31.24 17.03
C PRO A 326 -5.23 -29.76 16.88
N ALA A 327 -4.28 -28.88 16.56
CA ALA A 327 -4.54 -27.46 16.33
C ALA A 327 -5.32 -27.20 15.02
N GLU A 328 -5.02 -27.95 13.96
CA GLU A 328 -5.74 -27.87 12.68
C GLU A 328 -7.16 -28.41 12.80
N ARG A 329 -7.36 -29.50 13.54
CA ARG A 329 -8.70 -30.03 13.83
C ARG A 329 -9.57 -29.00 14.55
N ILE A 330 -9.03 -28.32 15.56
CA ILE A 330 -9.77 -27.28 16.30
C ILE A 330 -10.11 -26.10 15.40
N ARG A 331 -9.23 -25.71 14.48
CA ARG A 331 -9.48 -24.64 13.52
C ARG A 331 -10.61 -25.01 12.56
N LEU A 332 -10.58 -26.20 11.97
CA LEU A 332 -11.61 -26.67 11.04
C LEU A 332 -12.98 -26.84 11.71
N LEU A 333 -13.01 -27.28 12.98
CA LEU A 333 -14.25 -27.35 13.77
C LEU A 333 -14.86 -25.97 14.05
N LYS A 334 -14.02 -24.93 14.24
CA LYS A 334 -14.50 -23.55 14.39
C LYS A 334 -15.06 -23.01 13.06
N GLU A 335 -14.40 -23.31 11.95
CA GLU A 335 -14.85 -22.90 10.62
C GLU A 335 -16.18 -23.58 10.23
N LEU A 336 -16.36 -24.87 10.56
CA LEU A 336 -17.67 -25.55 10.41
C LEU A 336 -18.77 -24.91 11.27
N ALA A 337 -18.44 -24.47 12.49
CA ALA A 337 -19.41 -23.78 13.34
C ALA A 337 -19.80 -22.42 12.76
N GLU A 338 -18.87 -21.69 12.14
CA GLU A 338 -19.13 -20.42 11.46
C GLU A 338 -20.00 -20.63 10.21
N LEU A 339 -19.72 -21.65 9.41
CA LEU A 339 -20.52 -21.99 8.23
C LEU A 339 -21.94 -22.44 8.59
N LYS A 340 -22.12 -23.07 9.76
CA LYS A 340 -23.44 -23.36 10.33
C LYS A 340 -24.20 -22.08 10.66
N THR A 341 -23.57 -21.13 11.36
CA THR A 341 -24.20 -19.86 11.70
C THR A 341 -24.48 -18.99 10.49
N ALA A 342 -23.71 -19.15 9.42
CA ALA A 342 -23.94 -18.49 8.13
C ALA A 342 -25.07 -19.15 7.31
N GLY A 343 -25.61 -20.30 7.74
CA GLY A 343 -26.69 -21.02 7.06
C GLY A 343 -26.29 -21.64 5.71
N ILE A 344 -24.98 -21.79 5.47
CA ILE A 344 -24.42 -22.26 4.19
C ILE A 344 -24.48 -23.79 4.08
N LEU A 345 -24.41 -24.49 5.21
CA LEU A 345 -24.44 -25.95 5.29
C LEU A 345 -25.63 -26.42 6.14
N SER A 346 -26.24 -27.53 5.72
CA SER A 346 -27.30 -28.19 6.49
C SER A 346 -26.72 -28.94 7.70
N ASP A 347 -27.54 -29.16 8.73
CA ASP A 347 -27.11 -29.87 9.96
C ASP A 347 -26.55 -31.28 9.67
N ALA A 348 -27.07 -31.95 8.64
CA ALA A 348 -26.62 -33.28 8.24
C ALA A 348 -25.21 -33.28 7.60
N GLU A 349 -24.88 -32.24 6.83
CA GLU A 349 -23.57 -32.09 6.17
C GLU A 349 -22.49 -31.72 7.19
N ILE A 350 -22.83 -30.92 8.20
CA ILE A 350 -21.90 -30.53 9.26
C ILE A 350 -21.51 -31.72 10.13
N GLU A 351 -22.46 -32.58 10.51
CA GLU A 351 -22.13 -33.74 11.34
C GLU A 351 -21.30 -34.77 10.56
N ALA A 352 -21.56 -34.95 9.26
CA ALA A 352 -20.73 -35.81 8.40
C ALA A 352 -19.29 -35.31 8.30
N GLU A 353 -19.08 -34.01 8.14
CA GLU A 353 -17.73 -33.44 7.96
C GLU A 353 -16.97 -33.34 9.29
N LYS A 354 -17.67 -33.05 10.39
CA LYS A 354 -17.12 -33.13 11.75
C LYS A 354 -16.59 -34.52 12.08
N GLN A 355 -17.32 -35.58 11.71
CA GLN A 355 -16.87 -36.96 11.93
C GLN A 355 -15.61 -37.28 11.12
N LYS A 356 -15.48 -36.79 9.88
CA LYS A 356 -14.25 -36.95 9.09
C LYS A 356 -13.04 -36.24 9.71
N ILE A 357 -13.22 -35.01 10.20
CA ILE A 357 -12.14 -34.22 10.82
C ILE A 357 -11.68 -34.86 12.15
N LEU A 358 -12.59 -35.48 12.90
CA LEU A 358 -12.24 -36.19 14.14
C LEU A 358 -11.55 -37.53 13.85
N ALA A 359 -11.86 -38.18 12.72
CA ALA A 359 -11.28 -39.45 12.30
C ALA A 359 -9.92 -39.33 11.56
N SER A 360 -9.58 -38.14 11.06
CA SER A 360 -8.35 -37.83 10.29
C SER A 360 -7.29 -37.20 11.18
#